data_AF-A0A7X8JI64-F1
#
_entry.id   AF-A0A7X8JI64-F1
#
_cell.length_a   1.000
_cell.length_b   1.000
_cell.length_c   1.000
_cell.angle_alpha   90.00
_cell.angle_beta   90.00
_cell.angle_gamma   90.00
#
_symmetry.space_group_name_H-M   'P 1'
#
loop_
_entity.id
_entity.type
_entity.pdbx_description
1 polymer ?
#
loop_
_entity_poly.entity_id
_entity_poly.type
_entity_poly.pdbx_seq_one_letter_code
_entity_poly.pdbx_strand_id
1 'polypeptide(L)'
;MILHAVNGGCKSIIVGLGGSCTNDAGAGMASALGVRFFDKTGKSFIPTGATLDQVEKIDRSKSVQLLKGCSIVAMCDIDNPMYGPEGAAYVFAPQKGADSDMVQKLDNNLKYIASIIDRDIGIDVSHLPGSGAAGAMGAGVVAFLNGHLRSGIQTMLELVQFDRTVEKADLIITGEGRIDGQSIRGKVVIGIAERASKLNIPVVAVVGDIGPDADLAYSMGVSSIFSTNRRAVPFSEARKTSREDLSATIDSILRFQRIFD
;
A
#
# COMPACT_ATOMS: atom_id res chain seq x y z
N MET A 1 -14.31 -9.68 6.59
CA MET A 1 -12.97 -10.00 7.15
C MET A 1 -12.67 -9.20 8.40
N ILE A 2 -12.59 -7.86 8.34
CA ILE A 2 -12.31 -7.00 9.50
C ILE A 2 -13.24 -7.31 10.69
N LEU A 3 -14.56 -7.36 10.46
CA LEU A 3 -15.54 -7.72 11.50
C LEU A 3 -15.24 -9.05 12.18
N HIS A 4 -14.83 -10.07 11.42
CA HIS A 4 -14.49 -11.38 11.96
C HIS A 4 -13.24 -11.30 12.85
N ALA A 5 -12.21 -10.57 12.43
CA ALA A 5 -11.00 -10.36 13.22
C ALA A 5 -11.32 -9.63 14.55
N VAL A 6 -12.14 -8.58 14.50
CA VAL A 6 -12.59 -7.84 15.69
C VAL A 6 -13.37 -8.75 16.63
N ASN A 7 -14.31 -9.55 16.10
CA ASN A 7 -15.09 -10.50 16.89
C ASN A 7 -14.22 -11.62 17.49
N GLY A 8 -13.11 -11.98 16.82
CA GLY A 8 -12.07 -12.86 17.34
C GLY A 8 -11.16 -12.20 18.40
N GLY A 9 -11.41 -10.95 18.79
CA GLY A 9 -10.65 -10.24 19.81
C GLY A 9 -9.42 -9.50 19.30
N CYS A 10 -9.18 -9.47 17.99
CA CYS A 10 -8.02 -8.75 17.43
C CYS A 10 -8.14 -7.24 17.69
N LYS A 11 -7.09 -6.64 18.25
CA LYS A 11 -7.00 -5.19 18.52
C LYS A 11 -6.11 -4.43 17.57
N SER A 12 -5.24 -5.10 16.82
CA SER A 12 -4.43 -4.51 15.77
C SER A 12 -4.77 -5.20 14.46
N ILE A 13 -5.24 -4.44 13.48
CA ILE A 13 -5.69 -4.94 12.19
C ILE A 13 -4.95 -4.19 11.10
N ILE A 14 -4.24 -4.93 10.27
CA ILE A 14 -3.47 -4.39 9.15
C ILE A 14 -4.11 -4.88 7.86
N VAL A 15 -4.44 -3.93 6.99
CA VAL A 15 -5.19 -4.16 5.76
C VAL A 15 -4.30 -3.85 4.56
N GLY A 16 -4.08 -4.83 3.69
CA GLY A 16 -3.48 -4.58 2.38
C GLY A 16 -4.52 -4.05 1.41
N LEU A 17 -4.23 -2.95 0.70
CA LEU A 17 -5.12 -2.32 -0.29
C LEU A 17 -4.76 -2.67 -1.76
N GLY A 18 -3.91 -3.67 -1.98
CA GLY A 18 -3.47 -4.07 -3.33
C GLY A 18 -4.52 -4.89 -4.11
N GLY A 19 -4.54 -4.73 -5.44
CA GLY A 19 -5.28 -5.62 -6.35
C GLY A 19 -6.81 -5.50 -6.31
N SER A 20 -7.36 -4.34 -5.93
CA SER A 20 -8.81 -4.13 -5.83
C SER A 20 -9.55 -4.18 -7.18
N CYS A 21 -10.81 -4.63 -7.17
CA CYS A 21 -11.75 -4.51 -8.30
C CYS A 21 -12.87 -3.48 -8.05
N THR A 22 -12.77 -2.67 -7.00
CA THR A 22 -13.82 -1.75 -6.52
C THR A 22 -13.46 -0.28 -6.78
N ASN A 23 -14.49 0.58 -6.82
CA ASN A 23 -14.36 2.05 -6.83
C ASN A 23 -15.55 2.70 -6.13
N ASP A 24 -15.73 2.40 -4.84
CA ASP A 24 -16.90 2.75 -4.02
C ASP A 24 -16.54 3.55 -2.76
N ALA A 25 -15.33 4.13 -2.69
CA ALA A 25 -14.81 4.81 -1.51
C ALA A 25 -14.75 3.93 -0.24
N GLY A 26 -14.78 2.61 -0.39
CA GLY A 26 -14.88 1.68 0.74
C GLY A 26 -16.26 1.67 1.43
N ALA A 27 -17.31 2.18 0.78
CA ALA A 27 -18.66 2.21 1.32
C ALA A 27 -19.21 0.82 1.66
N GLY A 28 -18.93 -0.20 0.84
CA GLY A 28 -19.31 -1.58 1.13
C GLY A 28 -18.62 -2.12 2.39
N MET A 29 -17.32 -1.86 2.54
CA MET A 29 -16.55 -2.20 3.74
C MET A 29 -17.11 -1.50 4.98
N ALA A 30 -17.35 -0.19 4.88
CA ALA A 30 -17.88 0.62 5.98
C ALA A 30 -19.26 0.15 6.41
N SER A 31 -20.14 -0.17 5.45
CA SER A 31 -21.48 -0.70 5.71
C SER A 31 -21.43 -2.02 6.50
N ALA A 32 -20.54 -2.93 6.11
CA ALA A 32 -20.33 -4.18 6.83
C ALA A 32 -19.78 -4.00 8.26
N LEU A 33 -19.19 -2.84 8.55
CA LEU A 33 -18.68 -2.45 9.87
C LEU A 33 -19.62 -1.49 10.61
N GLY A 34 -20.86 -1.34 10.16
CA GLY A 34 -21.92 -0.62 10.87
C GLY A 34 -22.07 0.86 10.51
N VAL A 35 -21.32 1.38 9.54
CA VAL A 35 -21.63 2.71 8.97
C VAL A 35 -22.95 2.63 8.20
N ARG A 36 -23.80 3.64 8.36
CA ARG A 36 -25.07 3.75 7.64
C ARG A 36 -25.04 4.95 6.73
N PHE A 37 -25.37 4.71 5.47
CA PHE A 37 -25.58 5.74 4.47
C PHE A 37 -27.08 5.88 4.24
N PHE A 38 -27.56 7.11 4.08
CA PHE A 38 -28.97 7.43 3.86
C PHE A 38 -29.13 8.25 2.58
N ASP A 39 -30.22 8.03 1.86
CA ASP A 39 -30.62 8.82 0.70
C ASP A 39 -31.47 10.05 1.08
N LYS A 40 -31.91 10.80 0.07
CA LYS A 40 -32.79 11.99 0.20
C LYS A 40 -34.11 11.72 0.92
N THR A 41 -34.57 10.47 0.93
CA THR A 41 -35.80 10.06 1.61
C THR A 41 -35.57 9.64 3.06
N GLY A 42 -34.30 9.63 3.51
CA GLY A 42 -33.90 9.12 4.82
C GLY A 42 -33.83 7.59 4.88
N LYS A 43 -33.92 6.90 3.74
CA LYS A 43 -33.82 5.44 3.68
C LYS A 43 -32.36 5.03 3.66
N SER A 44 -32.01 4.04 4.49
CA SER A 44 -30.65 3.51 4.52
C SER A 44 -30.41 2.53 3.37
N PHE A 45 -29.25 2.64 2.73
CA PHE A 45 -28.81 1.74 1.66
C PHE A 45 -27.29 1.53 1.70
N ILE A 46 -26.78 0.60 0.90
CA ILE A 46 -25.35 0.36 0.73
C ILE A 46 -24.93 1.03 -0.59
N PRO A 47 -24.13 2.11 -0.56
CA PRO A 47 -23.66 2.76 -1.76
C PRO A 47 -22.72 1.86 -2.55
N THR A 48 -22.74 2.04 -3.86
CA THR A 48 -21.78 1.46 -4.80
C THR A 48 -21.10 2.61 -5.54
N GLY A 49 -20.05 2.35 -6.31
CA GLY A 49 -19.41 3.39 -7.13
C GLY A 49 -20.40 4.17 -8.01
N ALA A 50 -21.49 3.55 -8.46
CA ALA A 50 -22.51 4.19 -9.29
C ALA A 50 -23.54 5.04 -8.52
N THR A 51 -23.63 4.90 -7.19
CA THR A 51 -24.69 5.48 -6.36
C THR A 51 -24.17 6.32 -5.19
N LEU A 52 -22.87 6.62 -5.14
CA LEU A 52 -22.29 7.49 -4.11
C LEU A 52 -22.89 8.90 -4.13
N ASP A 53 -23.31 9.39 -5.29
CA ASP A 53 -24.02 10.65 -5.51
C ASP A 53 -25.42 10.71 -4.87
N GLN A 54 -25.95 9.57 -4.43
CA GLN A 54 -27.25 9.48 -3.77
C GLN A 54 -27.14 9.54 -2.24
N VAL A 55 -25.92 9.58 -1.69
CA VAL A 55 -25.70 9.63 -0.25
C VAL A 55 -25.95 11.06 0.26
N GLU A 56 -26.97 11.20 1.10
CA GLU A 56 -27.32 12.48 1.72
C GLU A 56 -26.90 12.59 3.17
N LYS A 57 -26.67 11.46 3.85
CA LYS A 57 -26.22 11.46 5.24
C LYS A 57 -25.39 10.23 5.56
N ILE A 58 -24.37 10.39 6.39
CA ILE A 58 -23.53 9.32 6.92
C ILE A 58 -23.65 9.28 8.44
N ASP A 59 -23.87 8.08 9.00
CA ASP A 59 -23.80 7.80 10.43
C ASP A 59 -22.78 6.70 10.70
N ARG A 60 -21.67 7.05 11.35
CA ARG A 60 -20.60 6.11 11.72
C ARG A 60 -20.62 5.68 13.18
N SER A 61 -21.62 6.07 13.97
CA SER A 61 -21.67 5.85 15.43
C SER A 61 -21.47 4.37 15.82
N LYS A 62 -22.17 3.45 15.14
CA LYS A 62 -22.04 2.01 15.37
C LYS A 62 -20.66 1.47 15.00
N SER A 63 -20.06 2.00 13.94
CA SER A 63 -18.71 1.59 13.53
C SER A 63 -17.66 2.00 14.55
N VAL A 64 -17.75 3.24 15.05
CA VAL A 64 -16.89 3.74 16.13
C VAL A 64 -17.02 2.88 17.39
N GLN A 65 -18.24 2.47 17.74
CA GLN A 65 -18.46 1.59 18.89
C GLN A 65 -17.89 0.18 18.66
N LEU A 66 -18.13 -0.41 17.49
CA LEU A 66 -17.62 -1.74 17.11
C LEU A 66 -16.10 -1.79 17.14
N LEU A 67 -15.45 -0.73 16.65
CA LEU A 67 -14.00 -0.64 16.51
C LEU A 67 -13.31 -0.03 17.73
N LYS A 68 -14.03 0.17 18.84
CA LYS A 68 -13.48 0.79 20.05
C LYS A 68 -12.30 -0.03 20.58
N GLY A 69 -11.15 0.64 20.67
CA GLY A 69 -9.89 0.04 21.12
C GLY A 69 -9.20 -0.83 20.07
N CYS A 70 -9.66 -0.82 18.82
CA CYS A 70 -8.95 -1.41 17.69
C CYS A 70 -8.12 -0.34 16.98
N SER A 71 -6.88 -0.68 16.64
CA SER A 71 -6.04 0.06 15.71
C SER A 71 -6.19 -0.55 14.33
N ILE A 72 -6.52 0.28 13.34
CA ILE A 72 -6.66 -0.14 11.95
C ILE A 72 -5.65 0.64 11.12
N VAL A 73 -4.75 -0.09 10.49
CA VAL A 73 -3.75 0.46 9.58
C VAL A 73 -3.99 -0.14 8.21
N ALA A 74 -4.16 0.71 7.20
CA ALA A 74 -4.13 0.28 5.82
C ALA A 74 -2.76 0.57 5.22
N MET A 75 -2.15 -0.47 4.65
CA MET A 75 -0.88 -0.34 3.92
C MET A 75 -1.16 0.30 2.57
N CYS A 76 -0.51 1.43 2.33
CA CYS A 76 -0.66 2.25 1.14
C CYS A 76 0.73 2.73 0.67
N ASP A 77 1.08 2.36 -0.56
CA ASP A 77 2.39 2.69 -1.17
C ASP A 77 2.24 3.65 -2.36
N ILE A 78 1.11 4.37 -2.41
CA ILE A 78 0.83 5.38 -3.44
C ILE A 78 0.36 6.67 -2.77
N ASP A 79 0.58 7.80 -3.44
CA ASP A 79 0.16 9.12 -2.93
C ASP A 79 -1.10 9.64 -3.62
N ASN A 80 -1.66 8.90 -4.57
CA ASN A 80 -2.81 9.32 -5.37
C ASN A 80 -3.97 9.82 -4.47
N PRO A 81 -4.51 11.02 -4.73
CA PRO A 81 -5.63 11.57 -3.97
C PRO A 81 -6.93 10.81 -4.26
N MET A 82 -8.00 11.19 -3.58
CA MET A 82 -9.28 10.50 -3.68
C MET A 82 -9.88 10.61 -5.09
N TYR A 83 -9.83 11.80 -5.69
CA TYR A 83 -10.41 12.14 -6.99
C TYR A 83 -9.51 13.12 -7.77
N GLY A 84 -9.88 13.40 -9.01
CA GLY A 84 -9.17 14.28 -9.94
C GLY A 84 -8.29 13.50 -10.92
N PRO A 85 -7.51 14.18 -11.78
CA PRO A 85 -6.75 13.53 -12.86
C PRO A 85 -5.76 12.46 -12.37
N GLU A 86 -5.22 12.65 -11.16
CA GLU A 86 -4.32 11.68 -10.50
C GLU A 86 -5.07 10.83 -9.45
N GLY A 87 -6.39 10.93 -9.37
CA GLY A 87 -7.21 10.30 -8.36
C GLY A 87 -7.58 8.85 -8.67
N ALA A 88 -8.36 8.25 -7.76
CA ALA A 88 -8.66 6.81 -7.79
C ALA A 88 -9.30 6.34 -9.10
N ALA A 89 -10.30 7.10 -9.59
CA ALA A 89 -11.06 6.73 -10.78
C ALA A 89 -10.20 6.83 -12.04
N TYR A 90 -9.56 7.97 -12.29
CA TYR A 90 -8.76 8.20 -13.49
C TYR A 90 -7.56 7.26 -13.60
N VAL A 91 -6.86 7.00 -12.49
CA VAL A 91 -5.62 6.21 -12.51
C VAL A 91 -5.90 4.71 -12.49
N PHE A 92 -6.89 4.25 -11.71
CA PHE A 92 -7.04 2.82 -11.43
C PHE A 92 -8.34 2.18 -11.89
N ALA A 93 -9.38 2.94 -12.27
CA ALA A 93 -10.62 2.33 -12.76
C ALA A 93 -10.51 1.71 -14.18
N PRO A 94 -9.71 2.23 -15.13
CA PRO A 94 -9.58 1.63 -16.47
C PRO A 94 -9.09 0.18 -16.43
N GLN A 95 -8.07 -0.12 -15.62
CA GLN A 95 -7.57 -1.49 -15.44
C GLN A 95 -8.56 -2.42 -14.71
N LYS A 96 -9.64 -1.87 -14.12
CA LYS A 96 -10.76 -2.61 -13.51
C LYS A 96 -11.94 -2.77 -14.47
N GLY A 97 -11.83 -2.27 -15.70
CA GLY A 97 -12.85 -2.38 -16.75
C GLY A 97 -13.77 -1.17 -16.93
N ALA A 98 -13.46 -0.02 -16.32
CA ALA A 98 -14.23 1.21 -16.55
C ALA A 98 -13.83 1.86 -17.89
N ASP A 99 -14.83 2.23 -18.70
CA ASP A 99 -14.63 3.11 -19.86
C ASP A 99 -14.47 4.59 -19.44
N SER A 100 -14.25 5.48 -20.41
CA SER A 100 -14.05 6.91 -20.15
C SER A 100 -15.21 7.58 -19.43
N ASP A 101 -16.44 7.21 -19.78
CA ASP A 101 -17.66 7.81 -19.24
C ASP A 101 -17.89 7.32 -17.81
N MET A 102 -17.64 6.03 -17.56
CA MET A 102 -17.62 5.45 -16.22
C MET A 102 -16.54 6.10 -15.35
N VAL A 103 -15.33 6.33 -15.86
CA VAL A 103 -14.26 7.01 -15.11
C VAL A 103 -14.72 8.39 -14.65
N GLN A 104 -15.27 9.20 -15.55
CA GLN A 104 -15.74 10.55 -15.22
C GLN A 104 -16.88 10.52 -14.19
N LYS A 105 -17.83 9.58 -14.36
CA LYS A 105 -18.92 9.39 -13.40
C LYS A 105 -18.41 8.99 -12.02
N LEU A 106 -17.49 8.01 -11.97
CA LEU A 106 -16.90 7.53 -10.73
C LEU A 106 -16.12 8.63 -10.01
N ASP A 107 -15.36 9.46 -10.74
CA ASP A 107 -14.62 10.57 -10.15
C ASP A 107 -15.55 11.63 -9.54
N ASN A 108 -16.62 12.02 -10.26
CA ASN A 108 -17.63 12.93 -9.74
C ASN A 108 -18.32 12.38 -8.49
N ASN A 109 -18.59 11.09 -8.48
CA ASN A 109 -19.17 10.37 -7.36
C ASN A 109 -18.23 10.34 -6.14
N LEU A 110 -16.93 10.17 -6.36
CA LEU A 110 -15.91 10.25 -5.31
C LEU A 110 -15.78 11.68 -4.75
N LYS A 111 -15.83 12.69 -5.62
CA LYS A 111 -15.84 14.10 -5.21
C LYS A 111 -17.08 14.44 -4.38
N TYR A 112 -18.24 13.92 -4.78
CA TYR A 112 -19.48 14.11 -4.04
C TYR A 112 -19.40 13.48 -2.64
N ILE A 113 -19.06 12.19 -2.53
CA ILE A 113 -18.99 11.53 -1.23
C ILE A 113 -17.91 12.14 -0.33
N ALA A 114 -16.79 12.65 -0.87
CA ALA A 114 -15.78 13.36 -0.09
C ALA A 114 -16.37 14.59 0.61
N SER A 115 -17.24 15.36 -0.07
CA SER A 115 -17.92 16.50 0.54
C SER A 115 -18.90 16.11 1.65
N ILE A 116 -19.57 14.97 1.51
CA ILE A 116 -20.49 14.44 2.53
C ILE A 116 -19.71 13.91 3.74
N ILE A 117 -18.57 13.24 3.50
CA ILE A 117 -17.66 12.80 4.56
C ILE A 117 -17.19 14.00 5.38
N ASP A 118 -16.69 15.06 4.73
CA ASP A 118 -16.23 16.26 5.44
C ASP A 118 -17.37 16.89 6.26
N ARG A 119 -18.56 17.05 5.67
CA ARG A 119 -19.72 17.62 6.34
C ARG A 119 -20.21 16.83 7.56
N ASP A 120 -20.36 15.51 7.44
CA ASP A 120 -21.01 14.68 8.46
C ASP A 120 -20.03 14.09 9.48
N ILE A 121 -18.80 13.82 9.04
CA ILE A 121 -17.77 13.17 9.85
C ILE A 121 -16.75 14.20 10.35
N GLY A 122 -16.58 15.34 9.65
CA GLY A 122 -15.62 16.40 10.03
C GLY A 122 -14.18 16.07 9.66
N ILE A 123 -13.96 15.25 8.62
CA ILE A 123 -12.63 14.84 8.17
C ILE A 123 -12.52 15.07 6.66
N ASP A 124 -11.58 15.91 6.24
CA ASP A 124 -11.22 16.04 4.83
C ASP A 124 -10.26 14.92 4.41
N VAL A 125 -10.73 14.06 3.51
CA VAL A 125 -9.96 12.94 2.92
C VAL A 125 -9.63 13.17 1.44
N SER A 126 -10.04 14.30 0.87
CA SER A 126 -9.96 14.56 -0.57
C SER A 126 -8.52 14.49 -1.10
N HIS A 127 -7.60 15.16 -0.40
CA HIS A 127 -6.19 15.32 -0.78
C HIS A 127 -5.22 14.61 0.17
N LEU A 128 -5.72 13.78 1.09
CA LEU A 128 -4.86 12.96 1.93
C LEU A 128 -4.02 12.01 1.04
N PRO A 129 -2.68 11.98 1.17
CA PRO A 129 -1.85 11.08 0.40
C PRO A 129 -2.30 9.62 0.53
N GLY A 130 -2.52 8.97 -0.61
CA GLY A 130 -2.96 7.58 -0.67
C GLY A 130 -4.46 7.36 -0.43
N SER A 131 -5.24 8.43 -0.27
CA SER A 131 -6.69 8.31 -0.09
C SER A 131 -7.39 7.69 -1.29
N GLY A 132 -6.80 7.76 -2.49
CA GLY A 132 -7.28 7.11 -3.70
C GLY A 132 -7.04 5.60 -3.79
N ALA A 133 -6.26 5.02 -2.87
CA ALA A 133 -5.92 3.60 -2.90
C ALA A 133 -7.16 2.69 -2.87
N ALA A 134 -7.08 1.59 -3.64
CA ALA A 134 -8.15 0.59 -3.77
C ALA A 134 -9.53 1.15 -4.16
N GLY A 135 -9.57 2.15 -5.06
CA GLY A 135 -10.84 2.77 -5.46
C GLY A 135 -11.41 3.68 -4.37
N ALA A 136 -10.51 4.47 -3.78
CA ALA A 136 -10.75 5.32 -2.61
C ALA A 136 -11.13 4.59 -1.31
N MET A 137 -10.85 3.30 -1.19
CA MET A 137 -10.95 2.60 0.11
C MET A 137 -9.96 3.16 1.13
N GLY A 138 -8.81 3.69 0.70
CA GLY A 138 -7.88 4.41 1.58
C GLY A 138 -8.57 5.56 2.34
N ALA A 139 -9.30 6.41 1.61
CA ALA A 139 -10.16 7.45 2.19
C ALA A 139 -11.20 6.85 3.16
N GLY A 140 -11.85 5.75 2.75
CA GLY A 140 -12.84 5.06 3.57
C GLY A 140 -12.29 4.50 4.88
N VAL A 141 -11.07 3.96 4.90
CA VAL A 141 -10.41 3.51 6.14
C VAL A 141 -10.23 4.67 7.11
N VAL A 142 -9.80 5.83 6.62
CA VAL A 142 -9.59 7.01 7.47
C VAL A 142 -10.92 7.59 7.96
N ALA A 143 -11.86 7.83 7.05
CA ALA A 143 -13.14 8.46 7.36
C ALA A 143 -14.07 7.57 8.20
N PHE A 144 -14.24 6.30 7.79
CA PHE A 144 -15.29 5.44 8.34
C PHE A 144 -14.81 4.60 9.51
N LEU A 145 -13.55 4.16 9.47
CA LEU A 145 -12.99 3.23 10.45
C LEU A 145 -12.09 3.94 11.48
N ASN A 146 -11.87 5.25 11.32
CA ASN A 146 -10.90 6.02 12.10
C ASN A 146 -9.50 5.37 12.08
N GLY A 147 -9.14 4.78 10.94
CA GLY A 147 -7.85 4.14 10.70
C GLY A 147 -6.81 5.09 10.13
N HIS A 148 -5.62 4.57 9.89
CA HIS A 148 -4.49 5.32 9.34
C HIS A 148 -3.93 4.66 8.08
N LEU A 149 -3.51 5.49 7.13
CA LEU A 149 -2.70 5.04 6.00
C LEU A 149 -1.23 5.06 6.42
N ARG A 150 -0.52 3.97 6.16
CA ARG A 150 0.92 3.87 6.41
C ARG A 150 1.60 3.16 5.25
N SER A 151 2.87 3.49 5.02
CA SER A 151 3.72 2.74 4.10
C SER A 151 3.71 1.25 4.46
N GLY A 152 3.54 0.40 3.45
CA GLY A 152 3.51 -1.05 3.61
C GLY A 152 4.84 -1.57 4.16
N ILE A 153 5.96 -1.13 3.60
CA ILE A 153 7.27 -1.57 4.07
C ILE A 153 7.53 -1.16 5.52
N GLN A 154 7.24 0.08 5.90
CA GLN A 154 7.48 0.55 7.27
C GLN A 154 6.60 -0.24 8.27
N THR A 155 5.36 -0.52 7.90
CA THR A 155 4.44 -1.34 8.70
C THR A 155 4.97 -2.77 8.86
N MET A 156 5.48 -3.38 7.79
CA MET A 156 6.05 -4.72 7.82
C MET A 156 7.32 -4.81 8.65
N LEU A 157 8.23 -3.83 8.54
CA LEU A 157 9.47 -3.80 9.32
C LEU A 157 9.19 -3.67 10.83
N GLU A 158 8.19 -2.90 11.22
CA GLU A 158 7.75 -2.82 12.62
C GLU A 158 7.15 -4.14 13.11
N LEU A 159 6.30 -4.78 12.31
CA LEU A 159 5.66 -6.05 12.66
C LEU A 159 6.67 -7.18 12.91
N VAL A 160 7.69 -7.28 12.06
CA VAL A 160 8.73 -8.30 12.20
C VAL A 160 9.81 -7.91 13.21
N GLN A 161 9.65 -6.78 13.89
CA GLN A 161 10.63 -6.22 14.83
C GLN A 161 12.02 -6.14 14.19
N PHE A 162 12.08 -5.60 12.97
CA PHE A 162 13.27 -5.58 12.14
C PHE A 162 14.47 -4.98 12.87
N ASP A 163 14.32 -3.79 13.46
CA ASP A 163 15.39 -3.07 14.15
C ASP A 163 16.05 -3.91 15.26
N ARG A 164 15.25 -4.71 16.00
CA ARG A 164 15.76 -5.63 17.03
C ARG A 164 16.42 -6.87 16.41
N THR A 165 15.88 -7.36 15.30
CA THR A 165 16.37 -8.55 14.60
C THR A 165 17.77 -8.31 14.02
N VAL A 166 18.02 -7.11 13.51
CA VAL A 166 19.28 -6.78 12.84
C VAL A 166 20.32 -6.10 13.74
N GLU A 167 20.02 -5.82 15.01
CA GLU A 167 20.89 -5.04 15.93
C GLU A 167 22.34 -5.54 16.00
N LYS A 168 22.56 -6.86 15.83
CA LYS A 168 23.90 -7.50 15.86
C LYS A 168 24.37 -8.01 14.50
N ALA A 169 23.70 -7.63 13.42
CA ALA A 169 24.08 -8.06 12.09
C ALA A 169 25.28 -7.24 11.60
N ASP A 170 26.31 -7.92 11.09
CA ASP A 170 27.44 -7.26 10.42
C ASP A 170 27.09 -6.84 8.98
N LEU A 171 26.08 -7.48 8.39
CA LEU A 171 25.64 -7.28 7.02
C LEU A 171 24.16 -7.66 6.86
N ILE A 172 23.43 -6.87 6.07
CA ILE A 172 22.07 -7.21 5.63
C ILE A 172 22.09 -7.50 4.13
N ILE A 173 21.56 -8.66 3.74
CA ILE A 173 21.30 -8.99 2.33
C ILE A 173 19.78 -8.97 2.13
N THR A 174 19.33 -8.19 1.16
CA THR A 174 17.91 -8.06 0.81
C THR A 174 17.73 -8.07 -0.71
N GLY A 175 16.50 -8.06 -1.21
CA GLY A 175 16.25 -8.12 -2.64
C GLY A 175 14.80 -7.89 -3.02
N GLU A 176 14.60 -7.63 -4.30
CA GLU A 176 13.30 -7.55 -4.96
C GLU A 176 13.40 -7.96 -6.43
N GLY A 177 12.27 -8.08 -7.12
CA GLY A 177 12.25 -8.51 -8.52
C GLY A 177 12.99 -7.56 -9.45
N ARG A 178 12.87 -6.25 -9.23
CA ARG A 178 13.56 -5.21 -9.99
C ARG A 178 13.70 -3.95 -9.14
N ILE A 179 14.92 -3.43 -9.11
CA ILE A 179 15.22 -2.11 -8.52
C ILE A 179 15.40 -1.08 -9.64
N ASP A 180 14.79 0.08 -9.47
CA ASP A 180 14.77 1.20 -10.41
C ASP A 180 14.32 2.49 -9.70
N GLY A 181 14.24 3.62 -10.41
CA GLY A 181 13.82 4.90 -9.82
C GLY A 181 12.47 4.90 -9.11
N GLN A 182 11.55 3.97 -9.44
CA GLN A 182 10.28 3.83 -8.72
C GLN A 182 10.46 3.18 -7.34
N SER A 183 11.54 2.41 -7.17
CA SER A 183 11.85 1.68 -5.95
C SER A 183 12.22 2.59 -4.78
N ILE A 184 12.70 3.80 -5.09
CA ILE A 184 12.99 4.89 -4.15
C ILE A 184 11.76 5.30 -3.36
N ARG A 185 10.55 5.13 -3.90
CA ARG A 185 9.29 5.52 -3.25
C ARG A 185 8.80 4.54 -2.17
N GLY A 186 9.73 3.92 -1.44
CA GLY A 186 9.40 3.06 -0.30
C GLY A 186 9.14 1.59 -0.65
N LYS A 187 9.87 1.03 -1.62
CA LYS A 187 9.93 -0.43 -1.78
C LYS A 187 10.79 -1.10 -0.70
N VAL A 188 10.76 -2.44 -0.68
CA VAL A 188 11.37 -3.29 0.35
C VAL A 188 12.85 -2.97 0.58
N VAL A 189 13.64 -2.90 -0.50
CA VAL A 189 15.08 -2.65 -0.41
C VAL A 189 15.38 -1.31 0.25
N ILE A 190 14.66 -0.26 -0.14
CA ILE A 190 14.87 1.10 0.36
C ILE A 190 14.43 1.23 1.82
N GLY A 191 13.27 0.67 2.19
CA GLY A 191 12.84 0.70 3.59
C GLY A 191 13.81 -0.03 4.54
N ILE A 192 14.41 -1.14 4.06
CA ILE A 192 15.47 -1.84 4.79
C ILE A 192 16.73 -0.99 4.89
N ALA A 193 17.18 -0.39 3.79
CA ALA A 193 18.36 0.48 3.76
C ALA A 193 18.23 1.68 4.70
N GLU A 194 17.08 2.35 4.71
CA GLU A 194 16.79 3.47 5.60
C GLU A 194 16.89 3.07 7.07
N ARG A 195 16.35 1.90 7.47
CA ARG A 195 16.44 1.41 8.85
C ARG A 195 17.85 0.97 9.22
N ALA A 196 18.51 0.24 8.33
CA ALA A 196 19.86 -0.26 8.53
C ALA A 196 20.90 0.87 8.65
N SER A 197 20.74 1.95 7.87
CA SER A 197 21.63 3.12 7.91
C SER A 197 21.69 3.76 9.30
N LYS A 198 20.56 3.81 10.02
CA LYS A 198 20.50 4.34 11.40
C LYS A 198 21.28 3.49 12.40
N LEU A 199 21.50 2.23 12.08
CA LEU A 199 22.28 1.27 12.87
C LEU A 199 23.72 1.13 12.36
N ASN A 200 24.09 1.85 11.29
CA ASN A 200 25.37 1.74 10.59
C ASN A 200 25.67 0.32 10.08
N ILE A 201 24.64 -0.42 9.67
CA ILE A 201 24.78 -1.77 9.11
C ILE A 201 24.75 -1.69 7.58
N PRO A 202 25.76 -2.25 6.88
CA PRO A 202 25.79 -2.24 5.42
C PRO A 202 24.67 -3.11 4.82
N VAL A 203 24.14 -2.67 3.67
CA VAL A 203 23.05 -3.33 2.96
C VAL A 203 23.46 -3.71 1.55
N VAL A 204 23.40 -5.00 1.23
CA VAL A 204 23.61 -5.53 -0.12
C VAL A 204 22.25 -5.88 -0.72
N ALA A 205 21.91 -5.25 -1.84
CA ALA A 205 20.72 -5.58 -2.60
C ALA A 205 21.05 -6.61 -3.68
N VAL A 206 20.33 -7.74 -3.68
CA VAL A 206 20.43 -8.80 -4.70
C VAL A 206 19.09 -8.92 -5.39
N VAL A 207 19.01 -8.46 -6.64
CA VAL A 207 17.76 -8.16 -7.34
C VAL A 207 17.62 -8.97 -8.64
N GLY A 208 16.39 -9.16 -9.11
CA GLY A 208 16.16 -9.84 -10.40
C GLY A 208 16.67 -9.06 -11.60
N ASP A 209 16.46 -7.75 -11.59
CA ASP A 209 16.83 -6.81 -12.65
C ASP A 209 17.24 -5.44 -12.07
N ILE A 210 18.12 -4.74 -12.76
CA ILE A 210 18.56 -3.38 -12.40
C ILE A 210 18.11 -2.45 -13.51
N GLY A 211 17.09 -1.65 -13.23
CA GLY A 211 16.54 -0.69 -14.15
C GLY A 211 17.23 0.69 -14.08
N PRO A 212 16.73 1.66 -14.88
CA PRO A 212 17.20 3.03 -14.82
C PRO A 212 17.07 3.63 -13.42
N ASP A 213 17.99 4.54 -13.08
CA ASP A 213 18.04 5.30 -11.83
C ASP A 213 18.13 4.44 -10.55
N ALA A 214 18.54 3.18 -10.66
CA ALA A 214 18.76 2.29 -9.52
C ALA A 214 19.92 2.77 -8.61
N ASP A 215 20.87 3.52 -9.15
CA ASP A 215 22.00 4.12 -8.44
C ASP A 215 21.55 5.14 -7.37
N LEU A 216 20.37 5.73 -7.51
CA LEU A 216 19.78 6.58 -6.47
C LEU A 216 19.58 5.82 -5.16
N ALA A 217 19.44 4.49 -5.18
CA ALA A 217 19.36 3.68 -3.97
C ALA A 217 20.61 3.77 -3.08
N TYR A 218 21.79 4.08 -3.64
CA TYR A 218 23.00 4.29 -2.85
C TYR A 218 22.86 5.48 -1.91
N SER A 219 22.21 6.56 -2.36
CA SER A 219 21.93 7.73 -1.51
C SER A 219 20.93 7.44 -0.39
N MET A 220 20.19 6.33 -0.49
CA MET A 220 19.20 5.88 0.49
C MET A 220 19.76 4.83 1.47
N GLY A 221 21.06 4.56 1.44
CA GLY A 221 21.74 3.66 2.38
C GLY A 221 22.03 2.26 1.86
N VAL A 222 21.72 1.95 0.59
CA VAL A 222 22.20 0.71 -0.03
C VAL A 222 23.71 0.80 -0.24
N SER A 223 24.45 -0.23 0.11
CA SER A 223 25.92 -0.28 -0.01
C SER A 223 26.37 -0.84 -1.36
N SER A 224 25.65 -1.81 -1.91
CA SER A 224 25.90 -2.37 -3.25
C SER A 224 24.66 -3.04 -3.83
N ILE A 225 24.59 -3.13 -5.16
CA ILE A 225 23.47 -3.76 -5.89
C ILE A 225 24.04 -4.80 -6.86
N PHE A 226 23.51 -6.02 -6.81
CA PHE A 226 23.85 -7.12 -7.70
C PHE A 226 22.60 -7.65 -8.40
N SER A 227 22.68 -7.84 -9.72
CA SER A 227 21.65 -8.56 -10.46
C SER A 227 21.90 -10.07 -10.36
N THR A 228 20.83 -10.82 -10.09
CA THR A 228 20.84 -12.27 -10.22
C THR A 228 20.93 -12.72 -11.67
N ASN A 229 20.53 -11.89 -12.63
CA ASN A 229 20.48 -12.29 -14.02
C ASN A 229 21.89 -12.45 -14.60
N ARG A 230 22.28 -13.69 -14.89
CA ARG A 230 23.63 -14.05 -15.36
C ARG A 230 23.77 -14.02 -16.88
N ARG A 231 22.65 -13.92 -17.62
CA ARG A 231 22.60 -14.01 -19.08
C ARG A 231 21.70 -12.92 -19.64
N ALA A 232 22.05 -12.38 -20.80
CA ALA A 232 21.19 -11.45 -21.53
C ALA A 232 20.04 -12.21 -22.22
N VAL A 233 19.03 -12.61 -21.46
CA VAL A 233 17.85 -13.36 -21.94
C VAL A 233 16.54 -12.68 -21.50
N PRO A 234 15.43 -12.88 -22.23
CA PRO A 234 14.12 -12.35 -21.84
C PRO A 234 13.64 -12.90 -20.49
N PHE A 235 12.77 -12.15 -19.80
CA PHE A 235 12.19 -12.56 -18.50
C PHE A 235 11.50 -13.94 -18.56
N SER A 236 10.87 -14.29 -19.68
CA SER A 236 10.22 -15.60 -19.88
C SER A 236 11.18 -16.78 -19.74
N GLU A 237 12.48 -16.56 -20.00
CA GLU A 237 13.55 -17.53 -19.85
C GLU A 237 14.26 -17.37 -18.51
N ALA A 238 14.65 -16.14 -18.12
CA ALA A 238 15.34 -15.88 -16.86
C ALA A 238 14.56 -16.36 -15.63
N ARG A 239 13.22 -16.22 -15.64
CA ARG A 239 12.36 -16.66 -14.52
C ARG A 239 12.44 -18.16 -14.23
N LYS A 240 12.89 -18.97 -15.20
CA LYS A 240 12.99 -20.43 -15.06
C LYS A 240 14.21 -20.85 -14.24
N THR A 241 15.23 -20.00 -14.14
CA THR A 241 16.50 -20.28 -13.43
C THR A 241 16.74 -19.34 -12.26
N SER A 242 15.75 -18.54 -11.85
CA SER A 242 15.94 -17.49 -10.83
C SER A 242 16.44 -18.03 -9.48
N ARG A 243 16.09 -19.26 -9.11
CA ARG A 243 16.56 -19.88 -7.86
C ARG A 243 18.07 -20.18 -7.94
N GLU A 244 18.49 -20.81 -9.02
CA GLU A 244 19.88 -21.18 -9.28
C GLU A 244 20.74 -19.92 -9.45
N ASP A 245 20.23 -18.94 -10.18
CA ASP A 245 20.88 -17.67 -10.46
C ASP A 245 21.06 -16.83 -9.18
N LEU A 246 20.04 -16.76 -8.30
CA LEU A 246 20.15 -16.13 -6.99
C LEU A 246 21.23 -16.82 -6.14
N SER A 247 21.19 -18.15 -6.05
CA SER A 247 22.16 -18.93 -5.28
C SER A 247 23.60 -18.70 -5.76
N ALA A 248 23.83 -18.76 -7.08
CA ALA A 248 25.14 -18.54 -7.68
C ALA A 248 25.64 -17.10 -7.48
N THR A 249 24.74 -16.12 -7.47
CA THR A 249 25.07 -14.71 -7.21
C THR A 249 25.48 -14.50 -5.75
N ILE A 250 24.73 -15.07 -4.80
CA ILE A 250 25.07 -15.03 -3.37
C ILE A 250 26.41 -15.74 -3.11
N ASP A 251 26.64 -16.93 -3.69
CA ASP A 251 27.92 -17.65 -3.55
C ASP A 251 29.09 -16.79 -4.06
N SER A 252 28.90 -16.08 -5.18
CA SER A 252 29.93 -15.18 -5.74
C SER A 252 30.23 -14.00 -4.80
N ILE A 253 29.20 -13.38 -4.22
CA ILE A 253 29.34 -12.27 -3.26
C ILE A 253 30.09 -12.73 -2.00
N LEU A 254 29.71 -13.87 -1.43
CA LEU A 254 30.34 -14.40 -0.22
C LEU A 254 31.80 -14.83 -0.48
N ARG A 255 32.09 -15.39 -1.65
CA ARG A 255 33.48 -15.67 -2.06
C ARG A 255 34.30 -14.41 -2.18
N PHE A 256 33.73 -13.33 -2.73
CA PHE A 256 34.41 -12.04 -2.84
C PHE A 256 34.71 -11.45 -1.46
N GLN A 257 33.75 -11.49 -0.53
CA GLN A 257 33.96 -11.01 0.84
C GLN A 257 35.14 -11.72 1.53
N ARG A 258 35.23 -13.05 1.41
CA ARG A 258 36.31 -13.87 2.00
C ARG A 258 37.73 -13.51 1.53
N ILE A 259 37.88 -12.72 0.47
CA ILE A 259 39.19 -12.25 0.01
C ILE A 259 39.79 -11.25 1.01
N PHE A 260 38.94 -10.61 1.83
CA PHE A 260 39.30 -9.54 2.75
C PHE A 260 39.20 -9.92 4.23
N ASP A 261 38.81 -11.17 4.54
CA ASP A 261 38.82 -11.75 5.90
C ASP A 261 40.15 -12.46 6.19
#